data_AF-A0A8J6DHJ4-F1
#
_entry.id   AF-A0A8J6DHJ4-F1
#
_cell.length_a   1.000
_cell.length_b   1.000
_cell.length_c   1.000
_cell.angle_alpha   90.00
_cell.angle_beta   90.00
_cell.angle_gamma   90.00
#
_symmetry.space_group_name_H-M   'P 1'
#
loop_
_entity.id
_entity.type
_entity.pdbx_description
1 polymer ?
#
loop_
_entity_poly.entity_id
_entity_poly.type
_entity_poly.pdbx_seq_one_letter_code
_entity_poly.pdbx_strand_id
1 'polypeptide(L)'
;DLTNGSYDEVLNAEQLKKLLYLLESTEDPTIIERALVTVGNNAAFSANQVTIRELGGIPIVGSKLDHPNLSIKEKALNALNNLSVNVENQIKIKVYMSQVCEDVLSGPLDSAVQLAGLRLLTNMTVTNDHQHMLGSSLTGFFRVLLAGNGSTKVQVLKLLLNMSENPAMTEGLLGAQVDSTFLSLYDGHIAKEILLRVLMLFQNINNCLKKEGYLALQPNFTKDSLFFLLYGEECAQKMRALVYHHDADVKEKVTIIQKL
;
A
#
# COMPACT_ATOMS: atom_id res chain seq x y z
N ASP A 1 26.59 29.71 -12.18
CA ASP A 1 26.74 28.29 -11.80
C ASP A 1 26.12 27.97 -10.45
N LEU A 2 24.77 27.92 -10.41
CA LEU A 2 23.98 27.50 -9.24
C LEU A 2 23.48 26.06 -9.42
N THR A 3 24.42 25.14 -9.60
CA THR A 3 24.16 23.69 -9.54
C THR A 3 24.87 23.12 -8.31
N ASN A 4 24.46 23.55 -7.12
CA ASN A 4 24.71 22.77 -5.91
C ASN A 4 23.62 21.71 -5.82
N GLY A 5 23.79 20.63 -6.58
CA GLY A 5 23.15 19.37 -6.27
C GLY A 5 23.59 18.97 -4.87
N SER A 6 22.65 18.93 -3.94
CA SER A 6 22.81 18.28 -2.65
C SER A 6 23.23 16.84 -2.92
N TYR A 7 24.52 16.53 -2.84
CA TYR A 7 24.95 15.15 -2.67
C TYR A 7 24.28 14.67 -1.38
N ASP A 8 23.34 13.72 -1.49
CA ASP A 8 22.79 13.03 -0.33
C ASP A 8 23.97 12.41 0.43
N GLU A 9 24.42 13.08 1.49
CA GLU A 9 25.55 12.63 2.29
C GLU A 9 25.13 11.34 2.99
N VAL A 10 25.72 10.22 2.54
CA VAL A 10 25.57 8.93 3.20
C VAL A 10 26.30 9.00 4.54
N LEU A 11 25.53 9.08 5.62
CA LEU A 11 26.06 9.20 6.96
C LEU A 11 26.69 7.88 7.41
N ASN A 12 27.83 7.97 8.09
CA ASN A 12 28.44 6.83 8.78
C ASN A 12 27.68 6.50 10.09
N ALA A 13 28.01 5.36 10.70
CA ALA A 13 27.33 4.87 11.89
C ALA A 13 27.35 5.86 13.08
N GLU A 14 28.45 6.59 13.29
CA GLU A 14 28.57 7.56 14.38
C GLU A 14 27.72 8.81 14.12
N GLN A 15 27.68 9.29 12.87
CA GLN A 15 26.78 10.39 12.46
C GLN A 15 25.31 9.98 12.60
N LEU A 16 24.94 8.77 12.18
CA LEU A 16 23.58 8.24 12.35
C LEU A 16 23.19 8.14 13.83
N LYS A 17 24.10 7.66 14.68
CA LYS A 17 23.87 7.59 16.12
C LYS A 17 23.58 8.96 16.73
N LYS A 18 24.36 9.99 16.37
CA LYS A 18 24.13 11.37 16.81
C LYS A 18 22.81 11.94 16.30
N LEU A 19 22.45 11.66 15.05
CA LEU A 19 21.18 12.08 14.44
C LEU A 19 19.98 11.44 15.16
N LEU A 20 20.05 10.14 15.44
CA LEU A 20 19.01 9.42 16.17
C LEU A 20 18.86 9.93 17.60
N TYR A 21 19.97 10.21 18.29
CA TYR A 21 19.96 10.84 19.61
C TYR A 21 19.30 12.23 19.57
N LEU A 22 19.58 13.04 18.55
CA LEU A 22 18.93 14.35 18.36
C LEU A 22 17.42 14.18 18.16
N LEU A 23 17.00 13.26 17.29
CA LEU A 23 15.58 13.00 17.00
C LEU A 23 14.81 12.51 18.25
N GLU A 24 15.47 11.74 19.10
CA GLU A 24 14.90 11.26 20.36
C GLU A 24 14.76 12.37 21.41
N SER A 25 15.77 13.25 21.51
CA SER A 25 15.87 14.24 22.59
C SER A 25 15.24 15.60 22.31
N THR A 26 15.00 15.95 21.04
CA THR A 26 14.44 17.27 20.68
C THR A 26 12.91 17.30 20.68
N GLU A 27 12.36 18.42 21.13
CA GLU A 27 10.93 18.74 21.04
C GLU A 27 10.63 19.80 19.95
N ASP A 28 11.67 20.37 19.32
CA ASP A 28 11.50 21.39 18.28
C ASP A 28 10.98 20.73 16.99
N PRO A 29 9.77 21.09 16.51
CA PRO A 29 9.18 20.46 15.33
C PRO A 29 10.04 20.61 14.07
N THR A 30 10.74 21.74 13.91
CA THR A 30 11.60 21.98 12.74
C THR A 30 12.82 21.06 12.76
N ILE A 31 13.39 20.83 13.94
CA ILE A 31 14.53 19.91 14.10
C ILE A 31 14.06 18.47 13.88
N ILE A 32 12.92 18.08 14.45
CA ILE A 32 12.33 16.74 14.25
C ILE A 32 12.11 16.47 12.76
N GLU A 33 11.48 17.39 12.03
CA GLU A 33 11.22 17.22 10.59
C GLU A 33 12.52 17.04 9.79
N ARG A 34 13.51 17.91 10.02
CA ARG A 34 14.81 17.82 9.34
C ARG A 34 15.52 16.51 9.67
N ALA A 35 15.51 16.11 10.94
CA ALA A 35 16.14 14.86 11.37
C ALA A 35 15.46 13.65 10.72
N LEU A 36 14.12 13.61 10.67
CA LEU A 36 13.37 12.54 10.00
C LEU A 36 13.64 12.49 8.49
N VAL A 37 13.75 13.64 7.82
CA VAL A 37 14.15 13.69 6.40
C VAL A 37 15.55 13.11 6.22
N THR A 38 16.53 13.51 7.04
CA THR A 38 17.89 12.98 6.93
C THR A 38 17.96 11.48 7.24
N VAL A 39 17.22 11.00 8.25
CA VAL A 39 17.09 9.56 8.53
C VAL A 39 16.44 8.83 7.34
N GLY A 40 15.37 9.39 6.77
CA GLY A 40 14.67 8.81 5.62
C GLY A 40 15.53 8.70 4.37
N ASN A 41 16.31 9.74 4.04
CA ASN A 41 17.26 9.69 2.92
C ASN A 41 18.34 8.64 3.17
N ASN A 42 18.87 8.55 4.39
CA ASN A 42 19.86 7.54 4.72
C ASN A 42 19.28 6.12 4.73
N ALA A 43 18.02 5.95 5.10
CA ALA A 43 17.33 4.67 5.03
C ALA A 43 17.08 4.16 3.60
N ALA A 44 17.31 4.99 2.56
CA ALA A 44 17.28 4.53 1.18
C ALA A 44 18.49 3.64 0.82
N PHE A 45 19.58 3.69 1.61
CA PHE A 45 20.77 2.87 1.40
C PHE A 45 20.71 1.59 2.23
N SER A 46 20.88 0.42 1.60
CA SER A 46 20.73 -0.88 2.28
C SER A 46 21.67 -1.08 3.48
N ALA A 47 22.90 -0.56 3.42
CA ALA A 47 23.81 -0.59 4.57
C ALA A 47 23.24 0.21 5.76
N ASN A 48 22.71 1.39 5.51
CA ASN A 48 22.14 2.25 6.54
C ASN A 48 20.80 1.74 7.05
N GLN A 49 20.03 0.97 6.26
CA GLN A 49 18.85 0.26 6.77
C GLN A 49 19.20 -0.68 7.92
N VAL A 50 20.33 -1.40 7.80
CA VAL A 50 20.85 -2.30 8.84
C VAL A 50 21.40 -1.49 10.01
N THR A 51 22.27 -0.51 9.74
CA THR A 51 22.87 0.32 10.80
C THR A 51 21.84 1.08 11.62
N ILE A 52 20.82 1.69 10.99
CA ILE A 52 19.73 2.39 11.71
C ILE A 52 18.97 1.40 12.60
N ARG A 53 18.69 0.19 12.11
CA ARG A 53 18.05 -0.86 12.92
C ARG A 53 18.91 -1.25 14.13
N GLU A 54 20.20 -1.45 13.94
CA GLU A 54 21.15 -1.87 14.99
C GLU A 54 21.34 -0.77 16.04
N LEU A 55 21.28 0.49 15.64
CA LEU A 55 21.30 1.66 16.53
C LEU A 55 19.96 1.91 17.25
N GLY A 56 18.94 1.06 17.08
CA GLY A 56 17.63 1.27 17.70
C GLY A 56 16.78 2.37 17.07
N GLY A 57 17.11 2.80 15.84
CA GLY A 57 16.45 3.92 15.17
C GLY A 57 15.01 3.65 14.74
N ILE A 58 14.60 2.39 14.51
CA ILE A 58 13.22 2.07 14.12
C ILE A 58 12.21 2.50 15.22
N PRO A 59 12.37 2.11 16.50
CA PRO A 59 11.53 2.63 17.58
C PRO A 59 11.53 4.15 17.70
N ILE A 60 12.68 4.80 17.53
CA ILE A 60 12.81 6.26 17.62
C ILE A 60 11.97 6.93 16.53
N VAL A 61 12.07 6.47 15.27
CA VAL A 61 11.24 6.98 14.16
C VAL A 61 9.76 6.65 14.39
N GLY A 62 9.45 5.43 14.80
CA GLY A 62 8.08 4.97 15.07
C GLY A 62 7.38 5.79 16.17
N SER A 63 8.11 6.25 17.18
CA SER A 63 7.57 7.12 18.24
C SER A 63 7.00 8.45 17.72
N LYS A 64 7.42 8.88 16.51
CA LYS A 64 6.96 10.13 15.91
C LYS A 64 5.66 9.96 15.12
N LEU A 65 5.11 8.74 15.02
CA LEU A 65 3.82 8.51 14.41
C LEU A 65 2.69 9.16 15.22
N ASP A 66 2.77 9.24 16.55
CA ASP A 66 1.70 9.87 17.35
C ASP A 66 1.83 11.39 17.46
N HIS A 67 2.74 12.01 16.69
CA HIS A 67 2.99 13.43 16.78
C HIS A 67 1.82 14.25 16.18
N PRO A 68 1.35 15.34 16.84
CA PRO A 68 0.21 16.12 16.37
C PRO A 68 0.46 16.88 15.05
N ASN A 69 1.72 17.21 14.76
CA ASN A 69 2.11 17.78 13.46
C ASN A 69 2.10 16.70 12.36
N LEU A 70 1.20 16.84 11.39
CA LEU A 70 1.04 15.94 10.24
C LEU A 70 2.29 15.87 9.35
N SER A 71 3.07 16.94 9.23
CA SER A 71 4.34 16.93 8.48
C SER A 71 5.35 15.98 9.14
N ILE A 72 5.45 15.99 10.47
CA ILE A 72 6.29 15.05 11.22
C ILE A 72 5.81 13.61 11.03
N LYS A 73 4.50 13.35 11.16
CA LYS A 73 3.92 12.02 10.89
C LYS A 73 4.25 11.55 9.47
N GLU A 74 4.10 12.42 8.47
CA GLU A 74 4.46 12.11 7.07
C GLU A 74 5.95 11.74 6.92
N LYS A 75 6.87 12.52 7.51
CA LYS A 75 8.32 12.22 7.41
C LYS A 75 8.70 10.94 8.15
N ALA A 76 8.07 10.66 9.28
CA ALA A 76 8.24 9.39 10.00
C ALA A 76 7.78 8.19 9.16
N LEU A 77 6.60 8.28 8.55
CA LEU A 77 6.07 7.25 7.65
C LEU A 77 6.99 7.01 6.45
N ASN A 78 7.50 8.07 5.83
CA ASN A 78 8.44 7.95 4.71
C ASN A 78 9.77 7.30 5.12
N ALA A 79 10.30 7.64 6.30
CA ALA A 79 11.51 7.00 6.83
C ALA A 79 11.27 5.51 7.12
N LEU A 80 10.15 5.15 7.75
CA LEU A 80 9.77 3.75 7.98
C LEU A 80 9.57 2.99 6.67
N ASN A 81 8.97 3.61 5.65
CA ASN A 81 8.79 3.01 4.32
C ASN A 81 10.12 2.65 3.65
N ASN A 82 11.15 3.51 3.82
CA ASN A 82 12.49 3.22 3.29
C ASN A 82 13.18 2.13 4.12
N LEU A 83 13.02 2.16 5.45
CA LEU A 83 13.55 1.12 6.33
C LEU A 83 12.91 -0.25 6.07
N SER A 84 11.62 -0.29 5.71
CA SER A 84 10.86 -1.54 5.47
C SER A 84 11.25 -2.27 4.18
N VAL A 85 12.11 -1.69 3.34
CA VAL A 85 12.68 -2.39 2.18
C VAL A 85 13.53 -3.59 2.63
N ASN A 86 14.14 -3.51 3.81
CA ASN A 86 14.85 -4.63 4.42
C ASN A 86 13.88 -5.53 5.21
N VAL A 87 13.81 -6.82 4.87
CA VAL A 87 12.87 -7.78 5.49
C VAL A 87 13.06 -7.92 7.00
N GLU A 88 14.29 -7.91 7.51
CA GLU A 88 14.54 -7.98 8.96
C GLU A 88 14.07 -6.70 9.68
N ASN A 89 14.07 -5.55 9.00
CA ASN A 89 13.47 -4.33 9.55
C ASN A 89 11.95 -4.44 9.63
N GLN A 90 11.30 -5.13 8.68
CA GLN A 90 9.85 -5.34 8.73
C GLN A 90 9.42 -6.05 10.03
N ILE A 91 10.22 -7.00 10.53
CA ILE A 91 9.96 -7.70 11.80
C ILE A 91 9.82 -6.72 12.98
N LYS A 92 10.57 -5.61 12.96
CA LYS A 92 10.49 -4.55 13.98
C LYS A 92 9.40 -3.53 13.66
N ILE A 93 9.17 -3.22 12.38
CA ILE A 93 8.19 -2.22 11.94
C ILE A 93 6.74 -2.72 12.08
N LYS A 94 6.51 -4.03 12.02
CA LYS A 94 5.17 -4.64 12.04
C LYS A 94 4.27 -4.17 13.21
N VAL A 95 4.87 -3.80 14.34
CA VAL A 95 4.14 -3.30 15.52
C VAL A 95 3.36 -2.00 15.24
N TYR A 96 3.78 -1.23 14.23
CA TYR A 96 3.11 0.01 13.83
C TYR A 96 2.03 -0.20 12.76
N MET A 97 1.91 -1.39 12.15
CA MET A 97 1.03 -1.59 11.00
C MET A 97 -0.44 -1.35 11.32
N SER A 98 -0.93 -1.79 12.49
CA SER A 98 -2.32 -1.56 12.90
C SER A 98 -2.61 -0.07 13.04
N GLN A 99 -1.76 0.67 13.75
CA GLN A 99 -1.89 2.13 13.90
C GLN A 99 -1.87 2.84 12.56
N VAL A 100 -0.92 2.49 11.68
CA VAL A 100 -0.81 3.09 10.34
C VAL A 100 -2.04 2.77 9.48
N CYS A 101 -2.59 1.57 9.59
CA CYS A 101 -3.81 1.19 8.90
C CYS A 101 -5.01 2.03 9.37
N GLU A 102 -5.19 2.16 10.68
CA GLU A 102 -6.25 3.00 11.26
C GLU A 102 -6.11 4.46 10.84
N ASP A 103 -4.89 5.01 10.89
CA ASP A 103 -4.59 6.38 10.44
C ASP A 103 -4.90 6.59 8.95
N VAL A 104 -4.57 5.62 8.10
CA VAL A 104 -4.85 5.67 6.65
C VAL A 104 -6.35 5.67 6.38
N LEU A 105 -7.11 4.86 7.12
CA LEU A 105 -8.55 4.68 6.89
C LEU A 105 -9.41 5.79 7.51
N SER A 106 -8.94 6.41 8.61
CA SER A 106 -9.66 7.48 9.31
C SER A 106 -9.16 8.89 8.97
N GLY A 107 -7.95 9.00 8.41
CA GLY A 107 -7.32 10.27 8.10
C GLY A 107 -7.93 11.01 6.90
N PRO A 108 -7.54 12.28 6.69
CA PRO A 108 -8.04 13.07 5.57
C PRO A 108 -7.68 12.41 4.24
N LEU A 109 -8.70 12.21 3.40
CA LEU A 109 -8.58 11.62 2.07
C LEU A 109 -7.57 12.40 1.23
N ASP A 110 -6.73 11.67 0.48
CA ASP A 110 -5.71 12.20 -0.42
C ASP A 110 -4.59 13.03 0.25
N SER A 111 -4.54 13.04 1.58
CA SER A 111 -3.47 13.73 2.31
C SER A 111 -2.11 13.06 2.09
N ALA A 112 -1.04 13.84 2.23
CA ALA A 112 0.33 13.34 2.15
C ALA A 112 0.60 12.24 3.20
N VAL A 113 0.01 12.38 4.40
CA VAL A 113 0.07 11.36 5.46
C VAL A 113 -0.62 10.06 5.03
N GLN A 114 -1.83 10.13 4.46
CA GLN A 114 -2.51 8.93 3.96
C GLN A 114 -1.70 8.23 2.87
N LEU A 115 -1.12 8.98 1.93
CA LEU A 115 -0.27 8.42 0.88
C LEU A 115 1.03 7.81 1.42
N ALA A 116 1.67 8.44 2.41
CA ALA A 116 2.87 7.90 3.06
C ALA A 116 2.56 6.60 3.82
N GLY A 117 1.42 6.56 4.53
CA GLY A 117 0.94 5.36 5.21
C GLY A 117 0.63 4.22 4.24
N LEU A 118 -0.08 4.50 3.14
CA LEU A 118 -0.36 3.51 2.09
C LEU A 118 0.92 2.94 1.47
N ARG A 119 1.95 3.76 1.25
CA ARG A 119 3.25 3.30 0.74
C ARG A 119 3.93 2.35 1.71
N LEU A 120 3.98 2.70 2.99
CA LEU A 120 4.52 1.83 4.04
C LEU A 120 3.76 0.49 4.09
N LEU A 121 2.43 0.50 4.14
CA LEU A 121 1.62 -0.72 4.14
C LEU A 121 1.84 -1.56 2.87
N THR A 122 2.00 -0.92 1.72
CA THR A 122 2.32 -1.60 0.45
C THR A 122 3.67 -2.30 0.55
N ASN A 123 4.71 -1.63 1.06
CA ASN A 123 6.03 -2.27 1.24
C ASN A 123 6.00 -3.42 2.25
N MET A 124 5.25 -3.26 3.35
CA MET A 124 5.09 -4.30 4.37
C MET A 124 4.33 -5.53 3.89
N THR A 125 3.58 -5.43 2.79
CA THR A 125 2.79 -6.52 2.20
C THR A 125 3.41 -7.15 0.96
N VAL A 126 4.63 -6.75 0.56
CA VAL A 126 5.34 -7.36 -0.58
C VAL A 126 5.55 -8.86 -0.37
N THR A 127 5.77 -9.30 0.88
CA THR A 127 5.74 -10.72 1.27
C THR A 127 4.42 -11.06 1.96
N ASN A 128 4.12 -12.35 2.05
CA ASN A 128 2.90 -12.85 2.70
C ASN A 128 2.90 -12.71 4.23
N ASP A 129 4.07 -12.47 4.84
CA ASP A 129 4.28 -12.58 6.30
C ASP A 129 3.37 -11.66 7.11
N HIS A 130 3.04 -10.49 6.57
CA HIS A 130 2.33 -9.43 7.28
C HIS A 130 0.93 -9.12 6.72
N GLN A 131 0.54 -9.74 5.59
CA GLN A 131 -0.71 -9.43 4.90
C GLN A 131 -1.95 -9.72 5.75
N HIS A 132 -1.93 -10.80 6.55
CA HIS A 132 -3.04 -11.22 7.40
C HIS A 132 -3.45 -10.14 8.43
N MET A 133 -2.53 -9.28 8.86
CA MET A 133 -2.82 -8.19 9.80
C MET A 133 -3.74 -7.12 9.22
N LEU A 134 -3.87 -7.06 7.89
CA LEU A 134 -4.72 -6.10 7.18
C LEU A 134 -6.07 -6.69 6.72
N GLY A 135 -6.33 -7.97 6.99
CA GLY A 135 -7.52 -8.68 6.49
C GLY A 135 -8.84 -8.05 6.93
N SER A 136 -8.95 -7.59 8.18
CA SER A 136 -10.15 -6.91 8.70
C SER A 136 -10.38 -5.51 8.10
N SER A 137 -9.36 -4.96 7.43
CA SER A 137 -9.35 -3.60 6.89
C SER A 137 -9.62 -3.53 5.38
N LEU A 138 -9.83 -4.68 4.71
CA LEU A 138 -10.04 -4.76 3.26
C LEU A 138 -11.22 -3.90 2.76
N THR A 139 -12.36 -3.96 3.45
CA THR A 139 -13.53 -3.09 3.19
C THR A 139 -13.14 -1.60 3.26
N GLY A 140 -12.30 -1.22 4.22
CA GLY A 140 -11.79 0.14 4.36
C GLY A 140 -10.93 0.57 3.17
N PHE A 141 -10.02 -0.29 2.72
CA PHE A 141 -9.19 0.00 1.54
C PHE A 141 -10.04 0.16 0.28
N PHE A 142 -11.05 -0.68 0.06
CA PHE A 142 -11.98 -0.47 -1.08
C PHE A 142 -12.72 0.87 -0.98
N ARG A 143 -13.14 1.30 0.22
CA ARG A 143 -13.74 2.64 0.39
C ARG A 143 -12.77 3.76 -0.02
N VAL A 144 -11.51 3.68 0.43
CA VAL A 144 -10.47 4.65 0.04
C VAL A 144 -10.18 4.59 -1.47
N LEU A 145 -10.17 3.39 -2.07
CA LEU A 145 -10.03 3.20 -3.51
C LEU A 145 -11.15 3.90 -4.28
N LEU A 146 -12.39 3.89 -3.81
CA LEU A 146 -13.50 4.52 -4.53
C LEU A 146 -13.52 6.04 -4.34
N ALA A 147 -13.21 6.53 -3.14
CA ALA A 147 -13.27 7.95 -2.83
C ALA A 147 -12.03 8.74 -3.33
N GLY A 148 -10.83 8.15 -3.26
CA GLY A 148 -9.57 8.88 -3.45
C GLY A 148 -9.28 9.29 -4.89
N ASN A 149 -8.35 10.23 -5.06
CA ASN A 149 -7.86 10.66 -6.37
C ASN A 149 -6.98 9.60 -7.05
N GLY A 150 -6.56 9.86 -8.30
CA GLY A 150 -5.77 8.91 -9.09
C GLY A 150 -4.50 8.37 -8.39
N SER A 151 -3.78 9.22 -7.64
CA SER A 151 -2.59 8.80 -6.89
C SER A 151 -2.96 7.84 -5.76
N THR A 152 -3.98 8.18 -4.96
CA THR A 152 -4.49 7.32 -3.88
C THR A 152 -5.01 6.00 -4.42
N LYS A 153 -5.80 6.02 -5.50
CA LYS A 153 -6.29 4.80 -6.17
C LYS A 153 -5.14 3.88 -6.58
N VAL A 154 -4.09 4.43 -7.21
CA VAL A 154 -2.91 3.65 -7.61
C VAL A 154 -2.21 3.02 -6.40
N GLN A 155 -2.05 3.74 -5.28
CA GLN A 155 -1.40 3.18 -4.10
C GLN A 155 -2.25 2.09 -3.43
N VAL A 156 -3.55 2.31 -3.28
CA VAL A 156 -4.46 1.28 -2.72
C VAL A 156 -4.46 0.03 -3.61
N LEU A 157 -4.48 0.19 -4.94
CA LEU A 157 -4.43 -0.95 -5.84
C LEU A 157 -3.13 -1.73 -5.73
N LYS A 158 -1.97 -1.08 -5.52
CA LYS A 158 -0.70 -1.80 -5.28
C LYS A 158 -0.78 -2.66 -4.02
N LEU A 159 -1.32 -2.12 -2.94
CA LEU A 159 -1.54 -2.84 -1.69
C LEU A 159 -2.48 -4.05 -1.89
N LEU A 160 -3.63 -3.84 -2.54
CA LEU A 160 -4.58 -4.91 -2.83
C LEU A 160 -3.99 -5.98 -3.76
N LEU A 161 -3.16 -5.58 -4.72
CA LEU A 161 -2.50 -6.50 -5.65
C LEU A 161 -1.54 -7.45 -4.93
N ASN A 162 -0.70 -6.93 -4.03
CA ASN A 162 0.18 -7.75 -3.20
C ASN A 162 -0.60 -8.85 -2.46
N MET A 163 -1.75 -8.50 -1.87
CA MET A 163 -2.59 -9.44 -1.15
C MET A 163 -3.33 -10.41 -2.09
N SER A 164 -3.73 -9.97 -3.29
CA SER A 164 -4.47 -10.81 -4.24
C SER A 164 -3.67 -11.97 -4.82
N GLU A 165 -2.33 -11.89 -4.77
CA GLU A 165 -1.45 -12.98 -5.19
C GLU A 165 -1.34 -14.11 -4.15
N ASN A 166 -1.77 -13.84 -2.90
CA ASN A 166 -1.75 -14.78 -1.81
C ASN A 166 -3.11 -15.48 -1.65
N PRO A 167 -3.20 -16.80 -1.87
CA PRO A 167 -4.45 -17.54 -1.73
C PRO A 167 -5.12 -17.35 -0.35
N ALA A 168 -4.34 -17.24 0.73
CA ALA A 168 -4.86 -17.03 2.08
C ALA A 168 -5.63 -15.72 2.27
N MET A 169 -5.44 -14.73 1.38
CA MET A 169 -6.17 -13.46 1.42
C MET A 169 -7.42 -13.47 0.54
N THR A 170 -7.61 -14.49 -0.30
CA THR A 170 -8.67 -14.55 -1.32
C THR A 170 -10.06 -14.48 -0.69
N GLU A 171 -10.30 -15.24 0.38
CA GLU A 171 -11.58 -15.24 1.09
C GLU A 171 -11.90 -13.85 1.67
N GLY A 172 -10.92 -13.22 2.32
CA GLY A 172 -11.06 -11.86 2.86
C GLY A 172 -11.33 -10.81 1.79
N LEU A 173 -10.65 -10.91 0.64
CA LEU A 173 -10.86 -10.00 -0.51
C LEU A 173 -12.26 -10.17 -1.09
N LEU A 174 -12.68 -11.40 -1.33
CA LEU A 174 -14.00 -11.71 -1.90
C LEU A 174 -15.15 -11.35 -0.95
N GLY A 175 -14.94 -11.52 0.36
CA GLY A 175 -15.92 -11.18 1.39
C GLY A 175 -15.94 -9.71 1.79
N ALA A 176 -15.01 -8.88 1.32
CA ALA A 176 -14.99 -7.45 1.61
C ALA A 176 -16.26 -6.78 1.06
N GLN A 177 -16.88 -5.89 1.84
CA GLN A 177 -18.03 -5.11 1.41
C GLN A 177 -17.57 -3.97 0.51
N VAL A 178 -18.11 -3.90 -0.70
CA VAL A 178 -17.68 -2.95 -1.73
C VAL A 178 -18.90 -2.34 -2.38
N ASP A 179 -18.91 -1.01 -2.50
CA ASP A 179 -19.98 -0.28 -3.18
C ASP A 179 -19.97 -0.61 -4.69
N SER A 180 -21.16 -0.69 -5.31
CA SER A 180 -21.29 -1.08 -6.72
C SER A 180 -20.61 -0.11 -7.69
N THR A 181 -20.35 1.14 -7.28
CA THR A 181 -19.53 2.09 -8.03
C THR A 181 -18.12 1.60 -8.30
N PHE A 182 -17.63 0.55 -7.62
CA PHE A 182 -16.40 -0.16 -7.98
C PHE A 182 -16.35 -0.60 -9.44
N LEU A 183 -17.48 -1.00 -10.04
CA LEU A 183 -17.53 -1.40 -11.44
C LEU A 183 -17.27 -0.25 -12.42
N SER A 184 -17.36 1.02 -11.98
CA SER A 184 -16.93 2.17 -12.79
C SER A 184 -15.42 2.17 -13.07
N LEU A 185 -14.62 1.48 -12.24
CA LEU A 185 -13.18 1.34 -12.48
C LEU A 185 -12.85 0.48 -13.72
N TYR A 186 -13.84 -0.26 -14.25
CA TYR A 186 -13.73 -1.03 -15.49
C TYR A 186 -14.20 -0.24 -16.72
N ASP A 187 -14.55 1.03 -16.57
CA ASP A 187 -14.95 1.82 -17.74
C ASP A 187 -13.72 2.22 -18.59
N GLY A 188 -13.89 2.17 -19.91
CA GLY A 188 -12.79 2.46 -20.86
C GLY A 188 -12.29 3.91 -20.90
N HIS A 189 -12.86 4.80 -20.07
CA HIS A 189 -12.40 6.19 -19.91
C HIS A 189 -11.52 6.38 -18.66
N ILE A 190 -11.44 5.36 -17.79
CA ILE A 190 -10.56 5.37 -16.62
C ILE A 190 -9.10 5.38 -17.09
N ALA A 191 -8.24 6.07 -16.35
CA ALA A 191 -6.82 6.09 -16.62
C ALA A 191 -6.26 4.67 -16.76
N LYS A 192 -5.57 4.39 -17.88
CA LYS A 192 -5.03 3.07 -18.23
C LYS A 192 -4.33 2.38 -17.05
N GLU A 193 -3.53 3.14 -16.30
CA GLU A 193 -2.76 2.61 -15.17
C GLU A 193 -3.66 2.00 -14.07
N ILE A 194 -4.79 2.62 -13.78
CA ILE A 194 -5.79 2.17 -12.79
C ILE A 194 -6.56 0.97 -13.36
N LEU A 195 -7.03 1.09 -14.60
CA LEU A 195 -7.80 0.04 -15.27
C LEU A 195 -7.00 -1.28 -15.33
N LEU A 196 -5.74 -1.24 -15.75
CA LEU A 196 -4.88 -2.42 -15.80
C LEU A 196 -4.66 -3.08 -14.43
N ARG A 197 -4.59 -2.28 -13.36
CA ARG A 197 -4.43 -2.81 -11.99
C ARG A 197 -5.70 -3.47 -11.47
N VAL A 198 -6.86 -2.90 -11.76
CA VAL A 198 -8.15 -3.50 -11.38
C VAL A 198 -8.39 -4.80 -12.15
N LEU A 199 -8.03 -4.83 -13.45
CA LEU A 199 -8.02 -6.07 -14.23
C LEU A 199 -7.05 -7.11 -13.67
N MET A 200 -5.84 -6.69 -13.26
CA MET A 200 -4.86 -7.58 -12.61
C MET A 200 -5.39 -8.12 -11.27
N LEU A 201 -6.05 -7.29 -10.46
CA LEU A 201 -6.64 -7.69 -9.19
C LEU A 201 -7.64 -8.84 -9.40
N PHE A 202 -8.54 -8.69 -10.37
CA PHE A 202 -9.49 -9.73 -10.70
C PHE A 202 -8.83 -10.99 -11.27
N GLN A 203 -7.80 -10.83 -12.11
CA GLN A 203 -7.03 -11.96 -12.61
C GLN A 203 -6.36 -12.76 -11.48
N ASN A 204 -5.73 -12.09 -10.53
CA ASN A 204 -5.04 -12.72 -9.40
C ASN A 204 -6.02 -13.49 -8.50
N ILE A 205 -7.19 -12.90 -8.22
CA ILE A 205 -8.27 -13.56 -7.47
C ILE A 205 -8.74 -14.84 -8.19
N ASN A 206 -9.02 -14.78 -9.50
CA ASN A 206 -9.41 -15.95 -10.28
C ASN A 206 -8.34 -17.04 -10.29
N ASN A 207 -7.07 -16.67 -10.40
CA ASN A 207 -5.95 -17.61 -10.35
C ASN A 207 -5.88 -18.35 -9.01
N CYS A 208 -6.13 -17.65 -7.89
CA CYS A 208 -6.17 -18.28 -6.57
C CYS A 208 -7.35 -19.25 -6.43
N LEU A 209 -8.55 -18.84 -6.86
CA LEU A 209 -9.75 -19.70 -6.83
C LEU A 209 -9.58 -21.01 -7.60
N LYS A 210 -8.90 -20.96 -8.75
CA LYS A 210 -8.59 -22.15 -9.55
C LYS A 210 -7.63 -23.10 -8.86
N LYS A 211 -6.60 -22.58 -8.18
CA LYS A 211 -5.59 -23.39 -7.50
C LYS A 211 -6.17 -24.15 -6.31
N GLU A 212 -7.11 -23.56 -5.60
CA GLU A 212 -7.67 -24.13 -4.37
C GLU A 212 -8.98 -24.92 -4.58
N GLY A 213 -9.53 -24.96 -5.80
CA GLY A 213 -10.83 -25.60 -6.05
C GLY A 213 -11.97 -24.95 -5.26
N TYR A 214 -11.82 -23.68 -4.88
CA TYR A 214 -12.67 -22.96 -3.92
C TYR A 214 -14.14 -22.90 -4.32
N LEU A 215 -14.45 -23.02 -5.63
CA LEU A 215 -15.81 -23.09 -6.15
C LEU A 215 -16.60 -24.30 -5.61
N ALA A 216 -15.94 -25.29 -5.00
CA ALA A 216 -16.60 -26.41 -4.33
C ALA A 216 -17.12 -26.08 -2.91
N LEU A 217 -16.65 -25.00 -2.27
CA LEU A 217 -16.89 -24.71 -0.84
C LEU A 217 -18.02 -23.71 -0.57
N GLN A 218 -18.70 -23.18 -1.59
CA GLN A 218 -19.77 -22.15 -1.50
C GLN A 218 -19.71 -21.26 -0.23
N PRO A 219 -18.69 -20.39 -0.11
CA PRO A 219 -18.66 -19.42 0.97
C PRO A 219 -19.91 -18.52 0.93
N ASN A 220 -20.56 -18.34 2.08
CA ASN A 220 -21.74 -17.48 2.24
C ASN A 220 -21.32 -16.01 2.26
N PHE A 221 -20.92 -15.46 1.10
CA PHE A 221 -20.68 -14.03 0.97
C PHE A 221 -21.97 -13.22 0.98
N THR A 222 -21.91 -12.00 1.50
CA THR A 222 -23.04 -11.07 1.49
C THR A 222 -23.24 -10.47 0.10
N LYS A 223 -24.46 -9.98 -0.22
CA LYS A 223 -24.79 -9.46 -1.56
C LYS A 223 -24.00 -8.22 -1.97
N ASP A 224 -23.50 -7.48 -0.99
CA ASP A 224 -22.65 -6.28 -1.12
C ASP A 224 -21.15 -6.61 -1.14
N SER A 225 -20.80 -7.90 -1.24
CA SER A 225 -19.40 -8.32 -1.28
C SER A 225 -18.76 -8.14 -2.66
N LEU A 226 -17.43 -8.02 -2.69
CA LEU A 226 -16.65 -7.99 -3.92
C LEU A 226 -16.93 -9.19 -4.82
N PHE A 227 -17.18 -10.37 -4.24
CA PHE A 227 -17.57 -11.57 -4.99
C PHE A 227 -18.79 -11.32 -5.90
N PHE A 228 -19.89 -10.80 -5.35
CA PHE A 228 -21.11 -10.56 -6.13
C PHE A 228 -20.92 -9.48 -7.20
N LEU A 229 -20.04 -8.51 -6.96
CA LEU A 229 -19.69 -7.53 -7.99
C LEU A 229 -18.89 -8.17 -9.14
N LEU A 230 -17.82 -8.89 -8.82
CA LEU A 230 -16.90 -9.45 -9.82
C LEU A 230 -17.53 -10.55 -10.68
N TYR A 231 -18.42 -11.36 -10.09
CA TYR A 231 -19.09 -12.47 -10.78
C TYR A 231 -20.54 -12.15 -11.20
N GLY A 232 -20.94 -10.88 -11.09
CA GLY A 232 -22.24 -10.39 -11.54
C GLY A 232 -22.28 -10.06 -13.04
N GLU A 233 -23.49 -9.98 -13.59
CA GLU A 233 -23.73 -9.67 -15.01
C GLU A 233 -23.18 -8.29 -15.42
N GLU A 234 -23.22 -7.29 -14.53
CA GLU A 234 -22.69 -5.95 -14.83
C GLU A 234 -21.17 -5.99 -15.07
N CYS A 235 -20.40 -6.71 -14.23
CA CYS A 235 -18.96 -6.91 -14.46
C CYS A 235 -18.71 -7.62 -15.79
N ALA A 236 -19.49 -8.66 -16.11
CA ALA A 236 -19.39 -9.36 -17.39
C ALA A 236 -19.67 -8.43 -18.59
N GLN A 237 -20.60 -7.48 -18.46
CA GLN A 237 -20.87 -6.46 -19.48
C GLN A 237 -19.70 -5.47 -19.63
N LYS A 238 -19.16 -4.95 -18.52
CA LYS A 238 -17.99 -4.06 -18.52
C LYS A 238 -16.79 -4.75 -19.20
N MET A 239 -16.54 -6.02 -18.86
CA MET A 239 -15.48 -6.82 -19.49
C MET A 239 -15.68 -7.00 -21.00
N ARG A 240 -16.91 -7.29 -21.45
CA ARG A 240 -17.20 -7.37 -22.90
C ARG A 240 -16.96 -6.04 -23.60
N ALA A 241 -17.30 -4.92 -22.98
CA ALA A 241 -17.03 -3.60 -23.55
C ALA A 241 -15.52 -3.32 -23.69
N LEU A 242 -14.72 -3.72 -22.70
CA LEU A 242 -13.27 -3.51 -22.72
C LEU A 242 -12.52 -4.32 -23.80
N VAL A 243 -13.11 -5.36 -24.38
CA VAL A 243 -12.53 -6.06 -25.55
C VAL A 243 -12.33 -5.12 -26.74
N TYR A 244 -13.14 -4.05 -26.82
CA TYR A 244 -13.06 -3.03 -27.87
C TYR A 244 -12.29 -1.79 -27.43
N HIS A 245 -11.54 -1.86 -26.32
CA HIS A 245 -10.74 -0.75 -25.85
C HIS A 245 -9.65 -0.35 -26.85
N HIS A 246 -9.33 0.94 -26.93
CA HIS A 246 -8.35 1.44 -27.90
C HIS A 246 -6.92 0.95 -27.60
N ASP A 247 -6.56 0.89 -26.32
CA ASP A 247 -5.27 0.42 -25.83
C ASP A 247 -5.09 -1.11 -25.97
N ALA A 248 -3.93 -1.54 -26.49
CA ALA A 248 -3.63 -2.94 -26.76
C ALA A 248 -3.45 -3.78 -25.48
N ASP A 249 -2.78 -3.24 -24.45
CA ASP A 249 -2.48 -3.97 -23.22
C ASP A 249 -3.78 -4.29 -22.46
N VAL A 250 -4.73 -3.34 -22.47
CA VAL A 250 -6.07 -3.55 -21.88
C VAL A 250 -6.80 -4.69 -22.58
N LYS A 251 -6.82 -4.71 -23.92
CA LYS A 251 -7.48 -5.78 -24.70
C LYS A 251 -6.86 -7.14 -24.45
N GLU A 252 -5.53 -7.23 -24.46
CA GLU A 252 -4.81 -8.47 -24.17
C GLU A 252 -5.17 -8.98 -22.78
N LYS A 253 -5.14 -8.10 -21.77
CA LYS A 253 -5.47 -8.45 -20.38
C LYS A 253 -6.88 -9.00 -20.23
N VAL A 254 -7.87 -8.34 -20.82
CA VAL A 254 -9.28 -8.79 -20.78
C VAL A 254 -9.47 -10.12 -21.48
N THR A 255 -8.81 -10.31 -22.63
CA THR A 255 -8.86 -11.57 -23.39
C THR A 255 -8.29 -12.74 -22.58
N ILE A 256 -7.23 -12.50 -21.80
CA ILE A 256 -6.66 -13.51 -20.89
C ILE A 256 -7.67 -13.85 -19.78
N ILE A 257 -8.28 -12.84 -19.17
CA ILE A 257 -9.25 -13.04 -18.07
C ILE A 257 -10.49 -13.80 -18.54
N GLN A 258 -11.02 -13.55 -19.74
CA GLN A 258 -12.19 -14.26 -20.28
C GLN A 258 -11.94 -15.76 -20.55
N LYS A 259 -10.68 -16.18 -20.62
CA LYS A 259 -10.30 -17.59 -20.76
C LYS A 259 -10.11 -18.28 -19.40
N LEU A 260 -10.17 -17.53 -18.30
CA LEU A 260 -10.09 -18.09 -16.96
C LEU A 260 -11.44 -18.69 -16.56
#